data_AF-A0A847WRN9-F1
#
_entry.id   AF-A0A847WRN9-F1
#
_cell.length_a   1.000
_cell.length_b   1.000
_cell.length_c   1.000
_cell.angle_alpha   90.00
_cell.angle_beta   90.00
_cell.angle_gamma   90.00
#
_symmetry.space_group_name_H-M   'P 1'
#
loop_
_entity.id
_entity.type
_entity.pdbx_description
1 polymer ?
#
loop_
_entity_poly.entity_id
_entity_poly.type
_entity_poly.pdbx_seq_one_letter_code
_entity_poly.pdbx_strand_id
1 'polypeptide(L)' 'TIVCMIEAMKLFNEIESDVNGEVVEVVAENGELVEYGQPLFRIKLK' A
#
# COMPACT_ATOMS: atom_id res chain seq x y z
N THR A 1 -10.04 -4.62 -3.37
CA THR A 1 -10.09 -4.26 -1.93
C THR A 1 -9.13 -3.12 -1.70
N ILE A 2 -9.60 -2.03 -1.10
CA ILE A 2 -8.73 -0.89 -0.75
C ILE A 2 -7.82 -1.33 0.41
N VAL A 3 -6.50 -1.16 0.25
CA VAL A 3 -5.50 -1.60 1.24
C VAL A 3 -4.87 -0.45 2.02
N CYS A 4 -4.74 0.72 1.40
CA CYS A 4 -4.30 1.95 2.06
C CYS A 4 -4.70 3.18 1.26
N MET A 5 -4.40 4.36 1.82
CA MET A 5 -4.48 5.64 1.13
C MET A 5 -3.11 6.31 1.16
N ILE A 6 -2.71 6.92 0.05
CA ILE A 6 -1.48 7.71 -0.06
C ILE A 6 -1.86 9.17 -0.26
N GLU A 7 -1.26 10.06 0.52
CA GLU A 7 -1.37 11.50 0.27
C GLU A 7 -0.32 11.95 -0.74
N ALA A 8 -0.75 12.49 -1.87
CA ALA A 8 0.10 13.12 -2.87
C ALA A 8 -0.43 14.50 -3.23
N MET A 9 0.37 15.55 -3.01
CA MET A 9 0.01 16.94 -3.35
C MET A 9 -1.36 17.40 -2.79
N LYS A 10 -1.66 17.04 -1.53
CA LYS A 10 -2.94 17.30 -0.83
C LYS A 10 -4.15 16.51 -1.36
N LEU A 11 -3.93 15.51 -2.21
CA LEU A 11 -4.95 14.55 -2.61
C LEU A 11 -4.69 13.22 -1.94
N PHE A 12 -5.74 12.55 -1.48
CA PHE A 12 -5.68 11.18 -1.02
C PHE A 12 -6.05 10.25 -2.17
N ASN A 13 -5.15 9.33 -2.47
CA ASN A 13 -5.30 8.33 -3.50
C ASN A 13 -5.51 6.98 -2.83
N GLU A 14 -6.61 6.31 -3.16
CA GLU A 14 -6.87 4.95 -2.70
C GLU A 14 -5.99 3.98 -3.49
N ILE A 15 -5.37 3.04 -2.77
CA ILE A 15 -4.61 1.95 -3.38
C ILE A 15 -5.43 0.68 -3.27
N GLU A 16 -5.71 0.07 -4.43
CA GLU A 16 -6.42 -1.19 -4.53
C GLU A 16 -5.45 -2.35 -4.70
N SER A 17 -5.76 -3.49 -4.08
CA SER A 17 -5.02 -4.73 -4.32
C SER A 17 -5.43 -5.36 -5.65
N ASP A 18 -4.46 -5.58 -6.54
CA ASP A 18 -4.63 -6.30 -7.82
C ASP A 18 -4.78 -7.81 -7.64
N VAL A 19 -4.37 -8.33 -6.48
CA VAL A 19 -4.34 -9.77 -6.18
C VAL A 19 -5.14 -10.11 -4.95
N ASN A 20 -5.60 -11.36 -4.89
CA ASN A 20 -6.18 -11.95 -3.68
C ASN A 20 -5.10 -12.73 -2.94
N GLY A 21 -4.96 -12.48 -1.64
CA GLY A 21 -3.94 -13.13 -0.82
C GLY A 21 -4.03 -12.70 0.64
N GLU A 22 -2.96 -12.96 1.39
CA GLU A 22 -2.81 -12.58 2.79
C GLU A 22 -1.67 -11.56 2.92
N VAL A 23 -1.92 -10.44 3.62
CA VAL A 23 -0.87 -9.45 3.93
C VAL A 23 0.03 -10.05 5.01
N VAL A 24 1.29 -10.30 4.67
CA VAL A 24 2.27 -10.88 5.60
C VAL A 24 3.20 -9.86 6.21
N GLU A 25 3.34 -8.68 5.57
CA GLU A 25 4.19 -7.60 6.06
C GLU A 25 3.68 -6.26 5.53
N VAL A 26 3.68 -5.25 6.40
CA VAL A 26 3.48 -3.84 6.04
C VAL A 26 4.86 -3.19 6.07
N VAL A 27 5.29 -2.64 4.93
CA VAL A 27 6.67 -2.16 4.72
C VAL A 27 6.80 -0.66 5.02
N ALA A 28 5.69 0.08 4.95
CA ALA A 28 5.64 1.51 5.25
C ALA A 28 4.63 1.79 6.37
N GLU A 29 5.03 2.61 7.34
CA GLU A 29 4.15 3.02 8.44
C GLU A 29 3.27 4.22 8.05
N ASN A 30 2.20 4.42 8.82
CA ASN A 30 1.29 5.55 8.57
C ASN A 30 2.01 6.90 8.80
N GLY A 31 1.96 7.77 7.79
CA GLY A 31 2.64 9.06 7.81
C GLY A 31 4.11 9.01 7.36
N GLU A 32 4.62 7.82 7.01
CA GLU A 32 5.94 7.68 6.39
C GLU A 32 5.92 8.20 4.95
N LEU A 33 7.01 8.86 4.53
CA LEU A 33 7.18 9.28 3.15
C LEU A 33 7.53 8.06 2.30
N VAL A 34 6.85 7.90 1.17
CA VAL A 34 7.06 6.81 0.23
C VAL A 34 7.44 7.35 -1.14
N GLU A 35 8.32 6.62 -1.84
CA GLU A 35 8.76 6.95 -3.19
C GLU A 35 8.07 6.09 -4.25
N TYR A 36 8.12 6.54 -5.51
CA TYR A 36 7.60 5.76 -6.62
C TYR A 36 8.31 4.41 -6.74
N GLY A 37 7.53 3.33 -6.77
CA GLY A 37 8.05 1.96 -6.86
C GLY A 37 8.47 1.36 -5.52
N GLN A 38 8.36 2.10 -4.41
CA GLN A 38 8.58 1.55 -3.08
C GLN A 38 7.49 0.50 -2.74
N PRO A 39 7.88 -0.71 -2.28
CA PRO A 39 6.91 -1.69 -1.79
C PRO A 39 6.18 -1.18 -0.54
N LEU A 40 4.85 -1.37 -0.50
CA LEU A 40 4.02 -0.99 0.67
C LEU A 40 3.57 -2.20 1.48
N PHE A 41 3.26 -3.31 0.80
CA PHE A 41 2.78 -4.54 1.40
C PHE A 41 3.48 -5.74 0.76
N ARG A 42 3.79 -6.75 1.57
CA ARG A 42 4.11 -8.08 1.05
C ARG A 42 2.87 -8.95 1.17
N ILE A 43 2.50 -9.56 0.05
CA ILE A 43 1.30 -10.40 -0.05
C ILE A 43 1.73 -11.83 -0.32
N LYS A 44 1.25 -12.77 0.49
CA LYS A 44 1.33 -14.19 0.21
C LYS A 44 0.14 -14.59 -0.65
N LEU A 45 0.41 -14.99 -1.89
CA LEU A 45 -0.59 -15.52 -2.81
C LEU A 45 -1.09 -16.89 -2.30
N LYS A 46 -2.37 -17.15 -2.51
CA LYS A 46 -2.97 -18.47 -2.25
C LYS A 46 -2.77 -19.41 -3.42
#